data_AF-A0A4U6W1J1-F1
#
_entry.id   AF-A0A4U6W1J1-F1
#
_cell.length_a   1.000
_cell.length_b   1.000
_cell.length_c   1.000
_cell.angle_alpha   90.00
_cell.angle_beta   90.00
_cell.angle_gamma   90.00
#
_symmetry.space_group_name_H-M   'P 1'
#
loop_
_entity.id
_entity.type
_entity.pdbx_description
1 polymer ?
#
loop_
_entity_poly.entity_id
_entity_poly.type
_entity_poly.pdbx_seq_one_letter_code
_entity_poly.pdbx_strand_id
1 'polypeptide(L)'
;MGTCGSPVLAVASQEVILQRKPRPYTPSIWGDFFLEHQPCTPLQFMKENARIKQEEVRQIILDTSASSELALKLELVDTLQRIGVGHHYKEIDELLGDIEDAQLEGGCNASYMSNPCDVFVKFRDDQGNFATSNDAKCLLALYDAAHLRTRGEEILDNATAFTKSRLQSMMKTLDPELAAEVEYTLETPSYRRVERVEARRYINLYEKGITSSKAISHINQYFSANESSC
;
A
#
# COMPACT_ATOMS: atom_id res chain seq x y z
N MET A 1 -22.49 -53.63 -75.42
CA MET A 1 -22.03 -54.60 -74.42
C MET A 1 -21.14 -53.87 -73.43
N GLY A 2 -21.44 -53.97 -72.13
CA GLY A 2 -20.54 -53.67 -71.02
C GLY A 2 -20.31 -52.19 -70.67
N THR A 3 -21.21 -51.60 -69.88
CA THR A 3 -20.82 -50.51 -68.96
C THR A 3 -21.00 -51.03 -67.54
N CYS A 4 -19.88 -51.31 -66.87
CA CYS A 4 -19.81 -51.66 -65.46
C CYS A 4 -20.47 -50.56 -64.62
N GLY A 5 -21.56 -50.91 -63.92
CA GLY A 5 -22.04 -50.11 -62.81
C GLY A 5 -21.16 -50.37 -61.60
N SER A 6 -20.35 -49.39 -61.21
CA SER A 6 -19.72 -49.39 -59.88
C SER A 6 -20.79 -49.07 -58.83
N PRO A 7 -20.83 -49.76 -57.68
CA PRO A 7 -21.75 -49.42 -56.62
C PRO A 7 -21.28 -48.10 -55.99
N VAL A 8 -22.14 -47.09 -55.99
CA VAL A 8 -21.94 -45.89 -55.20
C VAL A 8 -22.11 -46.31 -53.73
N LEU A 9 -20.97 -46.49 -53.05
CA LEU A 9 -20.93 -46.63 -51.60
C LEU A 9 -21.53 -45.35 -50.99
N ALA A 10 -22.71 -45.49 -50.40
CA ALA A 10 -23.29 -44.46 -49.55
C ALA A 10 -22.35 -44.25 -48.36
N VAL A 11 -21.59 -43.15 -48.39
CA VAL A 11 -20.88 -42.66 -47.20
C VAL A 11 -21.97 -42.13 -46.28
N ALA A 12 -22.30 -42.90 -45.25
CA ALA A 12 -23.11 -42.43 -44.15
C ALA A 12 -22.36 -41.24 -43.53
N SER A 13 -22.88 -40.04 -43.75
CA SER A 13 -22.46 -38.86 -43.00
C SER A 13 -22.91 -39.06 -41.56
N GLN A 14 -22.03 -39.63 -40.74
CA GLN A 14 -22.19 -39.60 -39.30
C GLN A 14 -22.01 -38.14 -38.89
N GLU A 15 -23.12 -37.42 -38.69
CA GLU A 15 -23.09 -36.15 -37.95
C GLU A 15 -22.53 -36.46 -36.56
N VAL A 16 -21.23 -36.26 -36.38
CA VAL A 16 -20.62 -36.20 -35.07
C VAL A 16 -21.15 -34.92 -34.45
N ILE A 17 -22.28 -35.04 -33.72
CA ILE A 17 -22.72 -34.01 -32.78
C ILE A 17 -21.58 -33.90 -31.76
N LEU A 18 -20.67 -32.95 -32.00
CA LEU A 18 -19.71 -32.51 -31.00
C LEU A 18 -20.52 -31.95 -29.84
N GLN A 19 -20.86 -32.80 -28.86
CA GLN A 19 -21.39 -32.36 -27.58
C GLN A 19 -20.33 -31.47 -26.94
N ARG A 20 -20.47 -30.16 -27.15
CA ARG A 20 -19.58 -29.16 -26.59
C ARG A 20 -19.80 -29.17 -25.08
N LYS A 21 -18.82 -29.70 -24.33
CA LYS A 21 -18.88 -29.71 -22.86
C LYS A 21 -19.17 -28.29 -22.36
N PRO A 22 -20.12 -28.11 -21.42
CA PRO A 22 -20.38 -26.81 -20.83
C PRO A 22 -19.09 -26.27 -20.22
N ARG A 23 -18.75 -25.03 -20.55
CA ARG A 23 -17.56 -24.39 -19.96
C ARG A 23 -17.89 -24.01 -18.52
N PRO A 24 -17.05 -24.37 -17.53
CA PRO A 24 -17.31 -24.11 -16.11
C PRO A 24 -16.94 -22.67 -15.70
N TYR A 25 -16.99 -21.71 -16.63
CA TYR A 25 -16.62 -20.33 -16.35
C TYR A 25 -17.84 -19.54 -15.89
N THR A 26 -17.68 -18.80 -14.79
CA THR A 26 -18.67 -17.84 -14.36
C THR A 26 -18.74 -16.67 -15.35
N PRO A 27 -19.94 -16.11 -15.61
CA PRO A 27 -20.08 -14.88 -16.38
C PRO A 27 -19.27 -13.72 -15.77
N SER A 28 -18.95 -12.73 -16.59
CA SER A 28 -18.30 -11.49 -16.12
C SER A 28 -19.19 -10.77 -15.11
N ILE A 29 -18.63 -10.40 -13.95
CA ILE A 29 -19.32 -9.56 -12.96
C ILE A 29 -19.62 -8.14 -13.49
N TRP A 30 -18.97 -7.75 -14.59
CA TRP A 30 -19.05 -6.39 -15.15
C TRP A 30 -20.02 -6.28 -16.33
N GLY A 31 -20.43 -7.40 -16.93
CA GLY A 31 -21.22 -7.37 -18.18
C GLY A 31 -20.59 -6.43 -19.22
N ASP A 32 -21.42 -5.55 -19.79
CA ASP A 32 -21.00 -4.53 -20.77
C ASP A 32 -20.76 -3.16 -20.13
N PHE A 33 -20.72 -3.05 -18.79
CA PHE A 33 -20.61 -1.78 -18.07
C PHE A 33 -19.47 -0.91 -18.58
N PHE A 34 -18.25 -1.46 -18.73
CA PHE A 34 -17.10 -0.68 -19.19
C PHE A 34 -17.12 -0.33 -20.69
N LEU A 35 -17.98 -0.97 -21.49
CA LEU A 35 -18.17 -0.64 -22.90
C LEU A 35 -19.11 0.56 -23.07
N GLU A 36 -20.11 0.66 -22.18
CA GLU A 36 -21.12 1.72 -22.19
C GLU A 36 -20.76 2.88 -21.25
N HIS A 37 -19.82 2.67 -20.32
CA HIS A 37 -19.44 3.67 -19.33
C HIS A 37 -18.87 4.93 -20.00
N GLN A 38 -19.56 6.05 -19.83
CA GLN A 38 -19.04 7.36 -20.15
C GLN A 38 -18.37 7.94 -18.90
N PRO A 39 -17.04 8.19 -18.93
CA PRO A 39 -16.36 8.82 -17.82
C PRO A 39 -16.99 10.17 -17.52
N CYS A 40 -17.33 10.41 -16.26
CA CYS A 40 -17.72 11.74 -15.81
C CYS A 40 -16.58 12.71 -16.14
N THR A 41 -16.85 13.73 -16.97
CA THR A 41 -15.86 14.78 -17.20
C THR A 41 -15.81 15.64 -15.95
N PRO A 42 -14.64 15.73 -15.25
CA PRO A 42 -14.57 16.52 -14.03
C PRO A 42 -14.97 17.97 -14.32
N LEU A 43 -15.95 18.48 -13.57
CA LEU A 43 -16.39 19.86 -13.66
C LEU A 43 -15.20 20.80 -13.44
N GLN A 44 -15.24 21.99 -14.06
CA GLN A 44 -14.15 22.97 -13.93
C GLN A 44 -13.85 23.33 -12.47
N PHE A 45 -14.89 23.38 -11.63
CA PHE A 45 -14.76 23.58 -10.19
C PHE A 45 -13.96 22.47 -9.49
N MET A 46 -14.15 21.19 -9.86
CA MET A 46 -13.36 20.09 -9.29
C MET A 46 -11.88 20.20 -9.64
N LYS A 47 -11.58 20.59 -10.89
CA LYS A 47 -10.20 20.81 -11.35
C LYS A 47 -9.54 21.96 -10.59
N GLU A 48 -10.26 23.06 -10.38
CA GLU A 48 -9.73 24.20 -9.64
C GLU A 48 -9.52 23.87 -8.17
N ASN A 49 -10.47 23.17 -7.53
CA ASN A 49 -10.30 22.70 -6.16
C ASN A 49 -9.09 21.77 -6.03
N ALA A 50 -8.93 20.82 -6.96
CA ALA A 50 -7.77 19.94 -6.96
C ALA A 50 -6.46 20.73 -7.04
N ARG A 51 -6.41 21.79 -7.86
CA ARG A 51 -5.25 22.68 -7.97
C ARG A 51 -4.97 23.45 -6.69
N ILE A 52 -6.00 24.04 -6.08
CA ILE A 52 -5.89 24.75 -4.79
C ILE A 52 -5.37 23.79 -3.72
N LYS A 53 -5.95 22.60 -3.62
CA LYS A 53 -5.53 21.58 -2.66
C LYS A 53 -4.11 21.09 -2.90
N GLN A 54 -3.70 20.90 -4.16
CA GLN A 54 -2.33 20.53 -4.47
C GLN A 54 -1.32 21.54 -3.93
N GLU A 55 -1.61 22.84 -4.07
CA GLU A 55 -0.74 23.90 -3.53
C GLU A 55 -0.76 23.96 -2.00
N GLU A 56 -1.92 23.76 -1.35
CA GLU A 56 -1.99 23.65 0.12
C GLU A 56 -1.07 22.54 0.66
N VAL A 57 -1.12 21.35 0.04
CA VAL A 57 -0.23 20.24 0.42
C VAL A 57 1.24 20.60 0.18
N ARG A 58 1.53 21.29 -0.92
CA ARG A 58 2.89 21.74 -1.24
C ARG A 58 3.44 22.68 -0.16
N GLN A 59 2.63 23.62 0.32
CA GLN A 59 3.02 24.50 1.43
C GLN A 59 3.27 23.72 2.72
N ILE A 60 2.44 22.73 3.04
CA ILE A 60 2.66 21.84 4.21
C ILE A 60 4.00 21.11 4.09
N ILE A 61 4.37 20.63 2.90
CA ILE A 61 5.67 19.97 2.68
C ILE A 61 6.83 20.93 2.94
N LEU A 62 6.76 22.16 2.44
CA LEU A 62 7.80 23.19 2.64
C LEU A 62 7.90 23.64 4.10
N ASP A 63 6.78 23.81 4.79
CA ASP A 63 6.77 24.16 6.22
C ASP A 63 7.37 23.02 7.06
N THR A 64 7.07 21.77 6.69
CA THR A 64 7.60 20.58 7.38
C THR A 64 9.07 20.36 7.09
N SER A 65 9.56 20.68 5.88
CA SER A 65 10.99 20.59 5.55
C SER A 65 11.83 21.57 6.38
N ALA A 66 11.29 22.76 6.66
CA ALA A 66 11.91 23.75 7.53
C ALA A 66 11.94 23.34 9.03
N SER A 67 11.11 22.38 9.44
CA SER A 67 11.15 21.83 10.80
C SER A 67 12.39 20.96 11.00
N SER A 68 12.94 20.94 12.22
CA SER A 68 13.98 19.99 12.62
C SER A 68 13.42 18.66 13.13
N GLU A 69 12.10 18.52 13.24
CA GLU A 69 11.46 17.34 13.78
C GLU A 69 11.36 16.21 12.74
N LEU A 70 12.34 15.31 12.77
CA LEU A 70 12.43 14.16 11.88
C LEU A 70 11.17 13.27 11.87
N ALA A 71 10.54 13.07 13.03
CA ALA A 71 9.34 12.26 13.15
C ALA A 71 8.17 12.82 12.31
N LEU A 72 7.98 14.14 12.31
CA LEU A 72 6.96 14.80 11.50
C LEU A 72 7.25 14.69 10.01
N LYS A 73 8.52 14.80 9.60
CA LYS A 73 8.92 14.63 8.19
C LYS A 73 8.56 13.23 7.68
N LEU A 74 8.95 12.19 8.42
CA LEU A 74 8.68 10.80 8.05
C LEU A 74 7.18 10.48 8.03
N GLU A 75 6.43 10.98 9.01
CA GLU A 75 4.98 10.80 9.08
C GLU A 75 4.25 11.49 7.91
N LEU A 76 4.70 12.67 7.51
CA LEU A 76 4.18 13.37 6.34
C LEU A 76 4.43 12.56 5.05
N VAL A 77 5.66 12.10 4.83
CA VAL A 77 6.01 11.31 3.64
C VAL A 77 5.22 10.01 3.58
N ASP A 78 5.16 9.24 4.67
CA ASP A 78 4.39 8.00 4.73
C ASP A 78 2.91 8.24 4.41
N THR A 79 2.32 9.31 4.96
CA THR A 79 0.92 9.63 4.70
C THR A 79 0.68 9.99 3.24
N LEU A 80 1.52 10.84 2.63
CA LEU A 80 1.39 11.25 1.22
C LEU A 80 1.57 10.08 0.25
N GLN A 81 2.48 9.17 0.55
CA GLN A 81 2.68 7.94 -0.21
C GLN A 81 1.48 7.00 -0.08
N ARG A 82 0.99 6.78 1.15
CA ARG A 82 -0.15 5.90 1.42
C ARG A 82 -1.46 6.39 0.81
N ILE A 83 -1.72 7.69 0.77
CA ILE A 83 -2.91 8.23 0.05
C ILE A 83 -2.74 8.25 -1.49
N GLY A 84 -1.55 7.91 -2.00
CA GLY A 84 -1.29 7.77 -3.43
C GLY A 84 -1.01 9.08 -4.17
N VAL A 85 -0.73 10.18 -3.46
CA VAL A 85 -0.47 11.50 -4.05
C VAL A 85 1.00 11.89 -4.04
N GLY A 86 1.85 11.12 -3.36
CA GLY A 86 3.29 11.44 -3.21
C GLY A 86 4.00 11.68 -4.55
N HIS A 87 3.62 10.96 -5.60
CA HIS A 87 4.19 11.11 -6.95
C HIS A 87 3.99 12.51 -7.59
N HIS A 88 3.12 13.36 -7.04
CA HIS A 88 2.93 14.73 -7.51
C HIS A 88 3.95 15.73 -6.95
N TYR A 89 4.70 15.38 -5.90
CA TYR A 89 5.55 16.29 -5.15
C TYR A 89 7.00 15.84 -5.24
N LYS A 90 7.83 16.62 -5.94
CA LYS A 90 9.27 16.35 -6.04
C LYS A 90 10.01 16.74 -4.77
N GLU A 91 9.43 17.64 -4.00
CA GLU A 91 9.91 18.10 -2.70
C GLU A 91 10.04 16.95 -1.68
N ILE A 92 9.36 15.82 -1.90
CA ILE A 92 9.53 14.61 -1.08
C ILE A 92 10.95 14.05 -1.21
N ASP A 93 11.56 14.09 -2.39
CA ASP A 93 12.92 13.59 -2.59
C ASP A 93 13.94 14.46 -1.83
N GLU A 94 13.75 15.78 -1.85
CA GLU A 94 14.56 16.74 -1.07
C GLU A 94 14.37 16.50 0.43
N LEU A 95 13.13 16.31 0.88
CA LEU A 95 12.81 16.01 2.26
C LEU A 95 13.45 14.71 2.75
N LEU A 96 13.50 13.68 1.91
CA LEU A 96 14.19 12.42 2.21
C LEU A 96 15.71 12.59 2.28
N GLY A 97 16.30 13.42 1.41
CA GLY A 97 17.72 13.76 1.46
C GLY A 97 18.12 14.43 2.77
N ASP A 98 17.34 15.42 3.23
CA ASP A 98 17.57 16.09 4.53
C ASP A 98 17.56 15.09 5.72
N ILE A 99 16.74 14.05 5.62
CA ILE A 99 16.62 13.02 6.66
C ILE A 99 17.87 12.16 6.72
N GLU A 100 18.40 11.77 5.56
CA GLU A 100 19.62 10.97 5.47
C GLU A 100 20.82 11.75 6.03
N ASP A 101 20.97 13.02 5.67
CA ASP A 101 22.05 13.88 6.14
C ASP A 101 21.99 14.09 7.67
N ALA A 102 20.79 14.34 8.22
CA ALA A 102 20.61 14.49 9.66
C ALA A 102 20.96 13.22 10.46
N GLN A 103 20.77 12.03 9.88
CA GLN A 103 21.17 10.77 10.52
C GLN A 103 22.68 10.55 10.51
N LEU A 104 23.39 11.07 9.50
CA LEU A 104 24.85 10.99 9.39
C LEU A 104 25.57 11.96 10.35
N GLU A 105 25.00 13.13 10.61
CA GLU A 105 25.54 14.10 11.59
C GLU A 105 25.34 13.66 13.05
N GLY A 106 24.32 12.82 13.32
CA GLY A 106 23.88 12.38 14.65
C GLY A 106 24.81 11.43 15.42
N GLY A 107 26.08 11.29 15.02
CA GLY A 107 27.09 10.66 15.87
C GLY A 107 27.07 9.14 15.86
N CYS A 108 26.76 8.53 14.72
CA CYS A 108 27.13 7.16 14.53
C CYS A 108 28.23 7.10 13.45
N ASN A 109 29.43 6.67 13.87
CA ASN A 109 30.66 6.71 13.09
C ASN A 109 30.48 5.97 11.76
N ALA A 110 30.87 6.55 10.63
CA ALA A 110 30.80 5.96 9.27
C ALA A 110 31.45 4.55 9.09
N SER A 111 31.90 3.89 10.15
CA SER A 111 32.46 2.54 10.19
C SER A 111 31.44 1.41 10.48
N TYR A 112 30.22 1.67 10.97
CA TYR A 112 29.20 0.61 11.21
C TYR A 112 28.13 0.49 10.10
N MET A 113 28.12 1.34 9.06
CA MET A 113 27.10 1.27 8.00
C MET A 113 27.57 0.49 6.77
N SER A 114 28.06 -0.74 6.97
CA SER A 114 28.16 -1.67 5.83
C SER A 114 26.79 -2.27 5.48
N ASN A 115 25.84 -2.30 6.44
CA ASN A 115 24.46 -2.73 6.21
C ASN A 115 23.43 -1.72 6.76
N PRO A 116 22.47 -1.27 5.94
CA PRO A 116 21.37 -0.38 6.37
C PRO A 116 20.56 -0.91 7.56
N CYS A 117 20.49 -2.22 7.76
CA CYS A 117 19.75 -2.83 8.87
C CYS A 117 20.45 -2.72 10.25
N ASP A 118 21.71 -2.27 10.32
CA ASP A 118 22.43 -2.13 11.59
C ASP A 118 21.84 -1.01 12.47
N VAL A 119 21.08 -0.09 11.89
CA VAL A 119 20.29 0.92 12.64
C VAL A 119 19.33 0.28 13.64
N PHE A 120 18.93 -0.98 13.43
CA PHE A 120 18.01 -1.69 14.31
C PHE A 120 18.69 -2.35 15.52
N VAL A 121 20.02 -2.42 15.55
CA VAL A 121 20.78 -3.00 16.67
C VAL A 121 20.50 -2.25 17.97
N LYS A 122 20.33 -0.93 17.92
CA LYS A 122 20.03 -0.08 19.09
C LYS A 122 18.69 -0.40 19.77
N PHE A 123 17.81 -1.14 19.11
CA PHE A 123 16.51 -1.57 19.66
C PHE A 123 16.55 -2.98 20.25
N ARG A 124 17.72 -3.61 20.30
CA ARG A 124 17.93 -4.92 20.91
C ARG A 124 18.48 -4.80 22.33
N ASP A 125 18.08 -5.74 23.18
CA ASP A 125 18.70 -5.96 24.48
C ASP A 125 20.04 -6.71 24.36
N ASP A 126 20.74 -6.86 25.48
CA ASP A 126 22.02 -7.58 25.56
C ASP A 126 21.91 -9.07 25.17
N GLN A 127 20.70 -9.61 25.10
CA GLN A 127 20.40 -10.98 24.67
C GLN A 127 20.05 -11.06 23.17
N GLY A 128 20.05 -9.92 22.47
CA GLY A 128 19.74 -9.82 21.04
C GLY A 128 18.25 -9.77 20.71
N ASN A 129 17.37 -9.63 21.69
CA ASN A 129 15.92 -9.55 21.50
C ASN A 129 15.45 -8.10 21.36
N PHE A 130 14.45 -7.86 20.52
CA PHE A 130 13.83 -6.54 20.43
C PHE A 130 13.09 -6.19 21.73
N ALA A 131 13.24 -4.95 22.18
CA ALA A 131 12.54 -4.46 23.37
C ALA A 131 11.01 -4.65 23.24
N THR A 132 10.36 -5.09 24.32
CA THR A 132 8.93 -5.35 24.36
C THR A 132 8.12 -4.05 24.37
N SER A 133 7.99 -3.41 23.22
CA SER A 133 7.02 -2.33 23.06
C SER A 133 5.60 -2.87 23.28
N ASN A 134 4.78 -2.10 24.01
CA ASN A 134 3.34 -2.32 24.14
C ASN A 134 2.55 -1.44 23.18
N ASP A 135 3.23 -0.67 22.33
CA ASP A 135 2.58 0.17 21.32
C ASP A 135 2.42 -0.61 20.01
N ALA A 136 1.18 -0.98 19.69
CA ALA A 136 0.85 -1.68 18.47
C ALA A 136 1.19 -0.87 17.20
N LYS A 137 1.14 0.46 17.25
CA LYS A 137 1.49 1.32 16.09
C LYS A 137 2.99 1.26 15.81
N CYS A 138 3.82 1.34 16.85
CA CYS A 138 5.27 1.16 16.72
C CYS A 138 5.63 -0.25 16.21
N LEU A 139 4.93 -1.28 16.70
CA LEU A 139 5.16 -2.66 16.26
C LEU A 139 4.75 -2.88 14.80
N LEU A 140 3.66 -2.25 14.33
CA LEU A 140 3.26 -2.26 12.92
C LEU A 140 4.29 -1.58 12.04
N ALA A 141 4.78 -0.40 12.43
CA ALA A 141 5.82 0.31 11.69
C ALA A 141 7.10 -0.53 11.57
N LEU A 142 7.54 -1.18 12.65
CA LEU A 142 8.69 -2.09 12.62
C LEU A 142 8.42 -3.34 11.77
N TYR A 143 7.21 -3.90 11.84
CA TYR A 143 6.82 -5.05 11.02
C TYR A 143 6.89 -4.70 9.54
N ASP A 144 6.33 -3.56 9.12
CA ASP A 144 6.37 -3.09 7.74
C ASP A 144 7.81 -2.78 7.27
N ALA A 145 8.62 -2.13 8.11
CA ALA A 145 10.03 -1.86 7.80
C ALA A 145 10.85 -3.15 7.64
N ALA A 146 10.68 -4.12 8.53
CA ALA A 146 11.38 -5.41 8.49
C ALA A 146 11.03 -6.27 7.27
N HIS A 147 9.97 -5.91 6.58
CA HIS A 147 9.50 -6.55 5.36
C HIS A 147 10.17 -6.01 4.08
N LEU A 148 10.83 -4.86 4.17
CA LEU A 148 11.69 -4.30 3.10
C LEU A 148 13.08 -4.95 3.05
N ARG A 149 13.33 -5.95 3.89
CA ARG A 149 14.61 -6.64 4.01
C ARG A 149 15.11 -7.27 2.71
N THR A 150 16.42 -7.35 2.60
CA THR A 150 17.17 -8.06 1.57
C THR A 150 17.78 -9.35 2.13
N ARG A 151 18.44 -10.14 1.27
CA ARG A 151 19.02 -11.43 1.67
C ARG A 151 20.19 -11.24 2.63
N GLY A 152 20.17 -11.94 3.75
CA GLY A 152 21.25 -11.92 4.75
C GLY A 152 20.99 -10.97 5.93
N GLU A 153 19.87 -10.25 5.93
CA GLU A 153 19.50 -9.34 7.02
C GLU A 153 18.73 -10.07 8.14
N GLU A 154 19.43 -10.97 8.86
CA GLU A 154 18.87 -11.76 9.96
C GLU A 154 18.23 -10.88 11.05
N ILE A 155 18.72 -9.63 11.18
CA ILE A 155 18.16 -8.67 12.13
C ILE A 155 16.68 -8.41 11.87
N LEU A 156 16.32 -8.26 10.59
CA LEU A 156 14.97 -7.96 10.12
C LEU A 156 14.10 -9.22 10.02
N ASP A 157 14.69 -10.40 9.79
CA ASP A 157 13.98 -11.68 9.94
C ASP A 157 13.47 -11.85 11.38
N ASN A 158 14.35 -11.62 12.37
CA ASN A 158 13.97 -11.69 13.78
C ASN A 158 12.95 -10.60 14.15
N ALA A 159 13.09 -9.38 13.59
CA ALA A 159 12.15 -8.30 13.83
C ALA A 159 10.74 -8.67 13.33
N THR A 160 10.64 -9.30 12.16
CA THR A 160 9.39 -9.78 11.59
C THR A 160 8.73 -10.83 12.49
N ALA A 161 9.50 -11.82 12.94
CA ALA A 161 8.97 -12.88 13.82
C ALA A 161 8.50 -12.31 15.17
N PHE A 162 9.30 -11.43 15.77
CA PHE A 162 9.01 -10.77 17.03
C PHE A 162 7.74 -9.93 16.97
N THR A 163 7.69 -8.98 16.03
CA THR A 163 6.56 -8.06 15.87
C THR A 163 5.28 -8.82 15.55
N LYS A 164 5.32 -9.83 14.67
CA LYS A 164 4.18 -10.71 14.38
C LYS A 164 3.65 -11.39 15.64
N SER A 165 4.52 -12.03 16.42
CA SER A 165 4.11 -12.72 17.65
C SER A 165 3.50 -11.74 18.66
N ARG A 166 4.08 -10.54 18.79
CA ARG A 166 3.62 -9.53 19.74
C ARG A 166 2.26 -8.96 19.33
N LEU A 167 2.10 -8.57 18.07
CA LEU A 167 0.85 -8.09 17.51
C LEU A 167 -0.28 -9.12 17.68
N GLN A 168 -0.02 -10.40 17.35
CA GLN A 168 -0.98 -11.48 17.56
C GLN A 168 -1.39 -11.65 19.04
N SER A 169 -0.45 -11.50 19.98
CA SER A 169 -0.74 -11.59 21.41
C SER A 169 -1.62 -10.44 21.91
N MET A 170 -1.50 -9.26 21.28
CA MET A 170 -2.22 -8.04 21.67
C MET A 170 -3.62 -7.93 21.05
N MET A 171 -3.93 -8.72 20.01
CA MET A 171 -5.19 -8.64 19.25
C MET A 171 -6.45 -8.51 20.11
N LYS A 172 -6.51 -9.22 21.24
CA LYS A 172 -7.70 -9.25 22.12
C LYS A 172 -7.87 -7.99 22.98
N THR A 173 -6.82 -7.21 23.15
CA THR A 173 -6.81 -6.01 24.01
C THR A 173 -6.82 -4.71 23.21
N LEU A 174 -6.67 -4.80 21.89
CA LEU A 174 -6.68 -3.63 21.01
C LEU A 174 -8.10 -3.13 20.78
N ASP A 175 -8.19 -1.84 20.50
CA ASP A 175 -9.40 -1.26 19.91
C ASP A 175 -9.80 -2.04 18.64
N PRO A 176 -11.10 -2.27 18.38
CA PRO A 176 -11.55 -3.06 17.23
C PRO A 176 -11.02 -2.57 15.88
N GLU A 177 -10.90 -1.27 15.65
CA GLU A 177 -10.43 -0.71 14.38
C GLU A 177 -8.92 -0.92 14.23
N LEU A 178 -8.15 -0.71 15.31
CA LEU A 178 -6.72 -0.99 15.32
C LEU A 178 -6.44 -2.50 15.20
N ALA A 179 -7.25 -3.35 15.81
CA ALA A 179 -7.15 -4.81 15.68
C ALA A 179 -7.37 -5.25 14.22
N ALA A 180 -8.38 -4.69 13.54
CA ALA A 180 -8.62 -4.96 12.13
C ALA A 180 -7.43 -4.53 11.24
N GLU A 181 -6.80 -3.39 11.55
CA GLU A 181 -5.60 -2.93 10.85
C GLU A 181 -4.41 -3.87 11.06
N VAL A 182 -4.24 -4.37 12.29
CA VAL A 182 -3.22 -5.37 12.61
C VAL A 182 -3.46 -6.66 11.84
N GLU A 183 -4.69 -7.18 11.86
CA GLU A 183 -5.06 -8.41 11.14
C GLU A 183 -4.76 -8.30 9.64
N TYR A 184 -5.21 -7.21 9.02
CA TYR A 184 -4.97 -6.93 7.61
C TYR A 184 -3.46 -6.84 7.28
N THR A 185 -2.66 -6.28 8.19
CA THR A 185 -1.20 -6.18 8.03
C THR A 185 -0.44 -7.48 8.22
N LEU A 186 -0.92 -8.33 9.11
CA LEU A 186 -0.35 -9.66 9.28
C LEU A 186 -0.71 -10.61 8.12
N GLU A 187 -1.85 -10.41 7.45
CA GLU A 187 -2.21 -11.13 6.23
C GLU A 187 -1.33 -10.72 5.05
N THR A 188 -1.27 -9.42 4.76
CA THR A 188 -0.41 -8.87 3.70
C THR A 188 0.32 -7.62 4.21
N PRO A 189 1.66 -7.67 4.35
CA PRO A 189 2.45 -6.50 4.72
C PRO A 189 2.27 -5.34 3.74
N SER A 190 2.37 -4.09 4.20
CA SER A 190 2.03 -2.90 3.40
C SER A 190 2.75 -2.83 2.06
N TYR A 191 4.06 -3.12 2.04
CA TYR A 191 4.89 -3.07 0.83
C TYR A 191 4.49 -4.06 -0.29
N ARG A 192 3.68 -5.09 0.02
CA ARG A 192 3.18 -6.06 -0.98
C ARG A 192 1.79 -5.71 -1.50
N ARG A 193 1.18 -4.64 -1.00
CA ARG A 193 -0.18 -4.26 -1.36
C ARG A 193 -0.18 -3.43 -2.63
N VAL A 194 -1.27 -3.53 -3.39
CA VAL A 194 -1.47 -2.71 -4.59
C VAL A 194 -1.77 -1.27 -4.15
N GLU A 195 -0.90 -0.34 -4.54
CA GLU A 195 -0.94 1.07 -4.09
C GLU A 195 -2.33 1.72 -4.22
N ARG A 196 -3.01 1.57 -5.37
CA ARG A 196 -4.34 2.19 -5.55
C ARG A 196 -5.43 1.59 -4.65
N VAL A 197 -5.34 0.29 -4.36
CA VAL A 197 -6.29 -0.37 -3.45
C VAL A 197 -6.01 0.07 -2.02
N GLU A 198 -4.72 0.14 -1.68
CA GLU A 198 -4.26 0.59 -0.37
C GLU A 198 -4.65 2.03 -0.09
N ALA A 199 -4.44 2.93 -1.06
CA ALA A 199 -4.80 4.33 -0.94
C ALA A 199 -6.28 4.51 -0.61
N ARG A 200 -7.17 3.83 -1.33
CA ARG A 200 -8.60 3.90 -1.05
C ARG A 200 -8.95 3.45 0.37
N ARG A 201 -8.33 2.38 0.88
CA ARG A 201 -8.54 1.93 2.27
C ARG A 201 -7.96 2.93 3.27
N TYR A 202 -6.72 3.36 3.04
CA TYR A 202 -5.99 4.23 3.95
C TYR A 202 -6.65 5.60 4.11
N ILE A 203 -7.21 6.16 3.03
CA ILE A 203 -8.02 7.39 3.06
C ILE A 203 -9.16 7.27 4.09
N ASN A 204 -9.89 6.16 4.08
CA ASN A 204 -10.98 5.93 5.02
C ASN A 204 -10.49 5.84 6.48
N LEU A 205 -9.34 5.20 6.71
CA LEU A 205 -8.72 5.10 8.04
C LEU A 205 -8.21 6.45 8.53
N TYR A 206 -7.68 7.25 7.60
CA TYR A 206 -7.18 8.59 7.85
C TYR A 206 -8.30 9.54 8.29
N GLU A 207 -9.42 9.55 7.56
CA GLU A 207 -10.61 10.35 7.90
C GLU A 207 -11.21 9.99 9.27
N LYS A 208 -11.08 8.73 9.68
CA LYS A 208 -11.52 8.24 11.01
C LYS A 208 -10.53 8.53 12.13
N GLY A 209 -9.35 9.08 11.84
CA GLY A 209 -8.32 9.40 12.84
C GLY A 209 -7.64 8.17 13.47
N ILE A 210 -7.79 6.99 12.86
CA ILE A 210 -7.19 5.73 13.33
C ILE A 210 -5.66 5.79 13.17
N THR A 211 -5.22 6.38 12.06
CA THR A 211 -3.82 6.64 11.72
C THR A 211 -3.44 8.06 12.14
N SER A 212 -2.38 8.20 12.92
CA SER A 212 -2.13 9.38 13.76
C SER A 212 -1.34 10.52 13.12
N SER A 213 -1.42 10.73 11.81
CA SER A 213 -0.73 11.89 11.21
C SER A 213 -1.42 13.20 11.58
N LYS A 214 -0.89 13.79 12.68
CA LYS A 214 -1.22 15.14 13.17
C LYS A 214 -0.85 16.21 12.16
N ALA A 215 0.14 15.94 11.30
CA ALA A 215 0.61 16.86 10.28
C ALA A 215 -0.48 17.19 9.24
N ILE A 216 -1.51 16.36 9.11
CA ILE A 216 -2.43 16.38 7.97
C ILE A 216 -3.91 16.61 8.39
N SER A 217 -4.18 17.09 9.62
CA SER A 217 -5.57 17.32 10.06
C SER A 217 -6.40 18.23 9.14
N HIS A 218 -5.74 19.08 8.34
CA HIS A 218 -6.37 19.96 7.35
C HIS A 218 -6.68 19.30 5.99
N ILE A 219 -6.09 18.15 5.63
CA ILE A 219 -6.36 17.46 4.35
C ILE A 219 -7.61 16.57 4.45
N ASN A 220 -8.23 16.40 5.62
CA ASN A 220 -9.49 15.64 5.73
C ASN A 220 -10.65 16.20 4.86
N GLN A 221 -10.54 17.43 4.32
CA GLN A 221 -11.45 17.97 3.31
C GLN A 221 -11.15 17.53 1.86
N TYR A 222 -10.08 16.77 1.63
CA TYR A 222 -9.58 16.37 0.30
C TYR A 222 -10.47 15.34 -0.40
N PHE A 223 -11.11 14.43 0.35
CA PHE A 223 -11.85 13.31 -0.24
C PHE A 223 -13.38 13.47 -0.18
N SER A 224 -13.92 14.12 0.86
CA SER A 224 -15.37 14.35 1.00
C SER A 224 -15.99 15.24 -0.10
N ALA A 225 -15.18 16.04 -0.81
CA ALA A 225 -15.69 16.95 -1.86
C ALA A 225 -15.87 16.29 -3.24
N ASN A 226 -15.34 15.07 -3.44
CA ASN A 226 -15.32 14.42 -4.76
C ASN A 226 -16.37 13.31 -4.94
N GLU A 227 -17.10 12.91 -3.89
CA GLU A 227 -18.14 11.86 -3.98
C GLU A 227 -19.57 12.39 -4.23
N SER A 228 -19.80 13.72 -4.19
CA SER A 228 -21.16 14.28 -4.26
C SER A 228 -21.54 14.90 -5.61
N SER A 229 -20.75 14.73 -6.66
CA SER A 229 -21.02 15.39 -7.95
C SER A 229 -20.61 14.54 -9.16
N CYS A 230 -20.97 13.27 -9.10
CA CYS A 230 -21.28 12.35 -10.20
C CYS A 230 -21.71 11.04 -9.49
#